data_AF-K9THS4-F1
#
_entry.id   AF-K9THS4-F1
#
_cell.length_a   1.000
_cell.length_b   1.000
_cell.length_c   1.000
_cell.angle_alpha   90.00
_cell.angle_beta   90.00
_cell.angle_gamma   90.00
#
_symmetry.space_group_name_H-M   'P 1'
#
loop_
_entity.id
_entity.type
_entity.pdbx_description
1 polymer ?
#
loop_
_entity_poly.entity_id
_entity_poly.type
_entity_poly.pdbx_seq_one_letter_code
_entity_poly.pdbx_strand_id
1 'polypeptide(L)'
;MKITQVPSQYYPVLNQLIELDDTIIEDLVQSLKIVPPTLELEALTKTVASQVRTISQHRISDILEFVISLYALSDEHEITQDEVVNFLDNFIRNSEEFTHVNLNHLERLKHRLSRLMEPGGVLYLLSKSANVILDNERILVRSGLNKPGIWEKSGNYRVQNLDPTVSEVEKTFLELAEQWRRETRGISSTNKASMHPLYQQIIGMGKAVIPLLLRELERNSGQWFWAIKAISQEDPVPPEKRGQTQEMIRYWLEWGKQKGYRW
;
A
#
# COMPACT_ATOMS: atom_id res chain seq x y z
N MET A 1 -21.09 -1.96 -8.16
CA MET A 1 -20.67 -3.34 -8.50
C MET A 1 -21.03 -4.22 -7.32
N LYS A 2 -21.89 -5.24 -7.49
CA LYS A 2 -22.23 -6.16 -6.39
C LYS A 2 -21.07 -7.12 -6.20
N ILE A 3 -20.51 -7.20 -4.99
CA ILE A 3 -19.54 -8.24 -4.62
C ILE A 3 -20.31 -9.56 -4.67
N THR A 4 -19.88 -10.52 -5.48
CA THR A 4 -20.60 -11.78 -5.68
C THR A 4 -19.84 -13.00 -5.18
N GLN A 5 -18.53 -12.89 -4.93
CA GLN A 5 -17.68 -14.03 -4.59
C GLN A 5 -16.55 -13.64 -3.64
N VAL A 6 -16.19 -14.56 -2.75
CA VAL A 6 -14.97 -14.48 -1.92
C VAL A 6 -13.88 -15.30 -2.60
N PRO A 7 -12.66 -14.78 -2.78
CA PRO A 7 -11.54 -15.55 -3.34
C PRO A 7 -11.23 -16.81 -2.53
N SER A 8 -10.98 -17.93 -3.21
CA SER A 8 -10.75 -19.25 -2.59
C SER A 8 -9.57 -19.30 -1.62
N GLN A 9 -8.59 -18.41 -1.78
CA GLN A 9 -7.47 -18.25 -0.84
C GLN A 9 -7.92 -17.93 0.59
N TYR A 10 -9.12 -17.37 0.78
CA TYR A 10 -9.66 -17.05 2.11
C TYR A 10 -10.48 -18.19 2.73
N TYR A 11 -10.77 -19.27 1.99
CA TYR A 11 -11.56 -20.39 2.51
C TYR A 11 -10.90 -21.09 3.71
N PRO A 12 -9.57 -21.29 3.76
CA PRO A 12 -8.92 -21.84 4.94
C PRO A 12 -9.14 -21.00 6.20
N VAL A 13 -9.07 -19.68 6.08
CA VAL A 13 -9.26 -18.75 7.21
C VAL A 13 -10.71 -18.70 7.65
N LEU A 14 -11.66 -18.73 6.70
CA LEU A 14 -13.08 -18.84 7.02
C LEU A 14 -13.39 -20.11 7.80
N ASN A 15 -12.89 -21.27 7.33
CA ASN A 15 -13.03 -22.53 8.05
C ASN A 15 -12.36 -22.46 9.43
N GLN A 16 -11.19 -21.83 9.51
CA GLN A 16 -10.51 -21.61 10.78
C GLN A 16 -11.39 -20.81 11.75
N LEU A 17 -11.95 -19.68 11.31
CA LEU A 17 -12.80 -18.82 12.13
C LEU A 17 -14.14 -19.47 12.49
N ILE A 18 -14.61 -20.45 11.73
CA ILE A 18 -15.79 -21.25 12.06
C ILE A 18 -15.46 -22.24 13.19
N GLU A 19 -14.32 -22.93 13.08
CA GLU A 19 -13.95 -24.04 13.97
C GLU A 19 -13.24 -23.62 15.25
N LEU A 20 -12.69 -22.40 15.34
CA LEU A 20 -11.96 -21.94 16.52
C LEU A 20 -12.80 -21.97 17.80
N ASP A 21 -12.16 -22.14 18.96
CA ASP A 21 -12.84 -22.02 20.25
C ASP A 21 -13.18 -20.56 20.57
N ASP A 22 -14.33 -20.33 21.21
CA ASP A 22 -14.77 -18.96 21.56
C ASP A 22 -13.83 -18.28 22.55
N THR A 23 -13.16 -19.03 23.42
CA THR A 23 -12.13 -18.51 24.33
C THR A 23 -10.93 -17.94 23.57
N ILE A 24 -10.53 -18.56 22.47
CA ILE A 24 -9.41 -18.08 21.64
C ILE A 24 -9.81 -16.77 20.95
N ILE A 25 -11.05 -16.66 20.47
CA ILE A 25 -11.55 -15.41 19.88
C ILE A 25 -11.63 -14.31 20.94
N GLU A 26 -12.08 -14.63 22.17
CA GLU A 26 -12.08 -13.68 23.27
C GLU A 26 -10.67 -13.16 23.55
N ASP A 27 -9.70 -14.05 23.70
CA ASP A 27 -8.31 -13.70 23.95
C ASP A 27 -7.73 -12.83 22.83
N LEU A 28 -8.05 -13.14 21.56
CA LEU A 28 -7.66 -12.33 20.40
C LEU A 28 -8.26 -10.92 20.48
N VAL A 29 -9.57 -10.80 20.72
CA VAL A 29 -10.25 -9.51 20.80
C VAL A 29 -9.70 -8.67 21.95
N GLN A 30 -9.49 -9.26 23.13
CA GLN A 30 -8.91 -8.55 24.27
C GLN A 30 -7.46 -8.11 23.99
N SER A 31 -6.67 -8.97 23.36
CA SER A 31 -5.30 -8.65 22.97
C SER A 31 -5.27 -7.44 22.02
N LEU A 32 -6.13 -7.43 20.99
CA LEU A 32 -6.22 -6.32 20.04
C LEU A 32 -6.64 -4.99 20.68
N LYS A 33 -7.39 -5.02 21.80
CA LYS A 33 -7.79 -3.81 22.54
C LYS A 33 -6.68 -3.19 23.37
N ILE A 34 -5.79 -4.01 23.92
CA ILE A 34 -4.71 -3.55 24.82
C ILE A 34 -3.41 -3.24 24.07
N VAL A 35 -3.26 -3.76 22.85
CA VAL A 35 -2.06 -3.52 22.03
C VAL A 35 -1.98 -2.04 21.66
N PRO A 36 -0.81 -1.38 21.83
CA PRO A 36 -0.61 -0.03 21.35
C PRO A 36 -0.93 0.09 19.86
N PRO A 37 -1.53 1.20 19.40
CA PRO A 37 -1.77 1.42 17.98
C PRO A 37 -0.46 1.28 17.20
N THR A 38 -0.49 0.46 16.15
CA THR A 38 0.66 0.19 15.27
C THR A 38 0.22 0.25 13.83
N LEU A 39 1.14 0.62 12.94
CA LEU A 39 0.96 0.59 11.49
C LEU A 39 1.56 -0.67 10.85
N GLU A 40 2.21 -1.52 11.64
CA GLU A 40 2.88 -2.72 11.18
C GLU A 40 2.12 -3.99 11.59
N LEU A 41 1.63 -4.72 10.58
CA LEU A 41 0.95 -6.00 10.79
C LEU A 41 1.87 -7.03 11.47
N GLU A 42 3.15 -7.12 11.08
CA GLU A 42 4.07 -8.08 11.69
C GLU A 42 4.27 -7.82 13.20
N ALA A 43 4.41 -6.54 13.58
CA ALA A 43 4.53 -6.13 14.97
C ALA A 43 3.25 -6.44 15.77
N LEU A 44 2.08 -6.17 15.17
CA LEU A 44 0.79 -6.53 15.77
C LEU A 44 0.69 -8.05 15.97
N THR A 45 0.96 -8.84 14.93
CA THR A 45 0.89 -10.29 14.96
C THR A 45 1.81 -10.88 16.02
N LYS A 46 3.05 -10.40 16.14
CA LYS A 46 3.98 -10.83 17.20
C LYS A 46 3.45 -10.50 18.60
N THR A 47 2.91 -9.29 18.77
CA THR A 47 2.39 -8.85 20.07
C THR A 47 1.18 -9.67 20.49
N VAL A 48 0.21 -9.85 19.58
CA VAL A 48 -0.98 -10.68 19.82
C VAL A 48 -0.59 -12.15 20.06
N ALA A 49 0.33 -12.70 19.28
CA ALA A 49 0.81 -14.07 19.48
C ALA A 49 1.53 -14.29 20.82
N SER A 50 2.14 -13.25 21.39
CA SER A 50 2.76 -13.34 22.72
C SER A 50 1.73 -13.47 23.85
N GLN A 51 0.51 -12.97 23.62
CA GLN A 51 -0.62 -12.93 24.54
C GLN A 51 -1.56 -14.13 24.35
N VAL A 52 -1.80 -14.54 23.10
CA VAL A 52 -2.66 -15.68 22.73
C VAL A 52 -1.81 -16.89 22.32
N ARG A 53 -1.32 -17.64 23.31
CA ARG A 53 -0.38 -18.78 23.08
C ARG A 53 -1.05 -20.08 22.66
N THR A 54 -2.38 -20.12 22.62
CA THR A 54 -3.21 -21.29 22.30
C THR A 54 -3.26 -21.60 20.80
N ILE A 55 -2.91 -20.63 19.94
CA ILE A 55 -2.85 -20.79 18.49
C ILE A 55 -1.51 -20.29 17.94
N SER A 56 -1.09 -20.81 16.78
CA SER A 56 0.18 -20.44 16.19
C SER A 56 0.15 -19.01 15.64
N GLN A 57 1.32 -18.36 15.65
CA GLN A 57 1.49 -17.01 15.09
C GLN A 57 1.04 -16.91 13.62
N HIS A 58 1.29 -17.95 12.82
CA HIS A 58 0.83 -18.02 11.43
C HIS A 58 -0.70 -17.93 11.34
N ARG A 59 -1.40 -18.74 12.14
CA ARG A 59 -2.87 -18.74 12.18
C ARG A 59 -3.43 -17.41 12.66
N ILE A 60 -2.73 -16.72 13.56
CA ILE A 60 -3.07 -15.36 13.98
C ILE A 60 -2.92 -14.40 12.79
N SER A 61 -1.77 -14.43 12.09
CA SER A 61 -1.54 -13.60 10.90
C SER A 61 -2.66 -13.76 9.87
N ASP A 62 -3.00 -15.00 9.55
CA ASP A 62 -4.06 -15.32 8.59
C ASP A 62 -5.41 -14.68 8.97
N ILE A 63 -5.78 -14.72 10.26
CA ILE A 63 -7.00 -14.07 10.75
C ILE A 63 -6.91 -12.55 10.61
N LEU A 64 -5.80 -11.94 11.04
CA LEU A 64 -5.64 -10.49 11.02
C LEU A 64 -5.64 -9.96 9.58
N GLU A 65 -4.95 -10.63 8.66
CA GLU A 65 -4.91 -10.31 7.22
C GLU A 65 -6.30 -10.42 6.59
N PHE A 66 -7.03 -11.47 6.94
CA PHE A 66 -8.41 -11.63 6.48
C PHE A 66 -9.30 -10.50 6.98
N VAL A 67 -9.27 -10.17 8.28
CA VAL A 67 -10.06 -9.08 8.85
C VAL A 67 -9.70 -7.71 8.24
N ILE A 68 -8.42 -7.43 8.02
CA ILE A 68 -7.95 -6.23 7.31
C ILE A 68 -8.53 -6.17 5.89
N SER A 69 -8.56 -7.31 5.18
CA SER A 69 -9.13 -7.42 3.84
C SER A 69 -10.64 -7.15 3.84
N LEU A 70 -11.35 -7.51 4.91
CA LEU A 70 -12.77 -7.18 5.07
C LEU A 70 -13.01 -5.69 5.28
N TYR A 71 -12.13 -4.99 6.01
CA TYR A 71 -12.19 -3.53 6.08
C TYR A 71 -11.87 -2.87 4.74
N ALA A 72 -10.90 -3.39 3.98
CA ALA A 72 -10.64 -2.90 2.62
C ALA A 72 -11.84 -3.10 1.70
N LEU A 73 -12.57 -4.21 1.84
CA LEU A 73 -13.81 -4.46 1.11
C LEU A 73 -14.93 -3.47 1.51
N SER A 74 -15.08 -3.21 2.81
CA SER A 74 -16.00 -2.20 3.35
C SER A 74 -15.72 -0.84 2.73
N ASP A 75 -14.44 -0.44 2.67
CA ASP A 75 -14.01 0.84 2.14
C ASP A 75 -14.20 0.97 0.62
N GLU A 76 -13.73 0.00 -0.15
CA GLU A 76 -13.80 0.01 -1.62
C GLU A 76 -15.24 0.09 -2.14
N HIS A 77 -16.18 -0.50 -1.40
CA HIS A 77 -17.58 -0.55 -1.77
C HIS A 77 -18.46 0.44 -1.01
N GLU A 78 -17.88 1.26 -0.13
CA GLU A 78 -18.60 2.22 0.71
C GLU A 78 -19.76 1.58 1.50
N ILE A 79 -19.57 0.34 1.97
CA ILE A 79 -20.54 -0.42 2.75
C ILE A 79 -20.07 -0.55 4.20
N THR A 80 -21.02 -0.71 5.12
CA THR A 80 -20.75 -0.90 6.55
C THR A 80 -20.11 -2.26 6.85
N GLN A 81 -19.45 -2.39 8.01
CA GLN A 81 -18.91 -3.67 8.47
C GLN A 81 -20.02 -4.72 8.62
N ASP A 82 -21.20 -4.33 9.09
CA ASP A 82 -22.36 -5.22 9.19
C ASP A 82 -22.81 -5.73 7.81
N GLU A 83 -22.78 -4.88 6.78
CA GLU A 83 -23.06 -5.29 5.40
C GLU A 83 -22.00 -6.26 4.87
N VAL A 84 -20.72 -6.08 5.21
CA VAL A 84 -19.65 -7.04 4.88
C VAL A 84 -19.89 -8.39 5.55
N VAL A 85 -20.24 -8.38 6.84
CA VAL A 85 -20.53 -9.62 7.58
C VAL A 85 -21.76 -10.33 7.01
N ASN A 86 -22.82 -9.58 6.66
CA ASN A 86 -23.99 -10.15 5.99
C ASN A 86 -23.67 -10.67 4.57
N PHE A 87 -22.75 -10.03 3.85
CA PHE A 87 -22.25 -10.54 2.58
C PHE A 87 -21.57 -11.90 2.76
N LEU A 88 -20.70 -12.04 3.77
CA LEU A 88 -20.03 -13.32 4.06
C LEU A 88 -21.02 -14.40 4.48
N ASP A 89 -22.00 -14.07 5.33
CA ASP A 89 -23.06 -15.01 5.71
C ASP A 89 -23.84 -15.51 4.48
N ASN A 90 -24.24 -14.60 3.59
CA ASN A 90 -24.90 -14.98 2.33
C ASN A 90 -23.99 -15.81 1.42
N PHE A 91 -22.71 -15.47 1.30
CA PHE A 91 -21.76 -16.21 0.50
C PHE A 91 -21.63 -17.66 0.98
N ILE A 92 -21.42 -17.86 2.29
CA ILE A 92 -21.23 -19.19 2.89
C ILE A 92 -22.50 -20.04 2.72
N ARG A 93 -23.70 -19.46 2.91
CA ARG A 93 -24.98 -20.16 2.73
C ARG A 93 -25.21 -20.69 1.32
N ASN A 94 -24.66 -20.02 0.31
CA ASN A 94 -24.91 -20.33 -1.10
C ASN A 94 -23.70 -20.99 -1.79
N SER A 95 -22.65 -21.32 -1.04
CA SER A 95 -21.42 -21.92 -1.57
C SER A 95 -21.43 -23.44 -1.42
N GLU A 96 -20.98 -24.14 -2.46
CA GLU A 96 -20.84 -25.61 -2.46
C GLU A 96 -19.68 -26.06 -1.56
N GLU A 97 -18.73 -25.18 -1.29
CA GLU A 97 -17.52 -25.39 -0.50
C GLU A 97 -17.75 -25.35 1.02
N PHE A 98 -18.89 -24.80 1.47
CA PHE A 98 -19.24 -24.67 2.89
C PHE A 98 -20.50 -25.49 3.27
N THR A 99 -20.77 -26.56 2.53
CA THR A 99 -21.92 -27.44 2.79
C THR A 99 -21.92 -28.10 4.18
N HIS A 100 -20.76 -28.18 4.86
CA HIS A 100 -20.64 -28.65 6.25
C HIS A 100 -21.03 -27.61 7.31
N VAL A 101 -21.22 -26.34 6.92
CA VAL A 101 -21.48 -25.24 7.84
C VAL A 101 -22.98 -25.15 8.14
N ASN A 102 -23.35 -25.25 9.42
CA ASN A 102 -24.74 -25.15 9.86
C ASN A 102 -25.09 -23.73 10.38
N LEU A 103 -26.35 -23.52 10.76
CA LEU A 103 -26.82 -22.23 11.27
C LEU A 103 -26.06 -21.75 12.52
N ASN A 104 -25.73 -22.64 13.46
CA ASN A 104 -24.98 -22.27 14.66
C ASN A 104 -23.55 -21.81 14.32
N HIS A 105 -22.91 -22.46 13.34
CA HIS A 105 -21.61 -22.03 12.84
C HIS A 105 -21.67 -20.63 12.23
N LEU A 106 -22.71 -20.32 11.45
CA LEU A 106 -22.91 -19.01 10.83
C LEU A 106 -23.14 -17.91 11.87
N GLU A 107 -24.01 -18.14 12.86
CA GLU A 107 -24.27 -17.16 13.92
C GLU A 107 -23.02 -16.90 14.77
N ARG A 108 -22.25 -17.95 15.10
CA ARG A 108 -20.96 -17.81 15.78
C ARG A 108 -19.97 -17.00 14.93
N LEU A 109 -19.81 -17.33 13.65
CA LEU A 109 -18.91 -16.61 12.76
C LEU A 109 -19.29 -15.13 12.65
N LYS A 110 -20.58 -14.83 12.46
CA LYS A 110 -21.12 -13.47 12.41
C LYS A 110 -20.76 -12.70 13.67
N HIS A 111 -21.03 -13.28 14.84
CA HIS A 111 -20.69 -12.67 16.12
C HIS A 111 -19.18 -12.41 16.27
N ARG A 112 -18.34 -13.37 15.87
CA ARG A 112 -16.87 -13.24 15.92
C ARG A 112 -16.38 -12.11 15.01
N LEU A 113 -16.86 -12.06 13.77
CA LEU A 113 -16.46 -11.04 12.81
C LEU A 113 -16.89 -9.65 13.25
N SER A 114 -18.11 -9.46 13.78
CA SER A 114 -18.54 -8.18 14.32
C SER A 114 -17.65 -7.67 15.46
N ARG A 115 -17.08 -8.58 16.27
CA ARG A 115 -16.16 -8.22 17.35
C ARG A 115 -14.74 -7.94 16.87
N LEU A 116 -14.26 -8.69 15.88
CA LEU A 116 -12.95 -8.48 15.27
C LEU A 116 -12.92 -7.22 14.39
N MET A 117 -14.07 -6.86 13.80
CA MET A 117 -14.25 -5.69 12.96
C MET A 117 -14.75 -4.45 13.74
N GLU A 118 -14.25 -4.22 14.96
CA GLU A 118 -14.62 -3.06 15.78
C GLU A 118 -14.25 -1.73 15.09
N PRO A 119 -15.20 -0.79 14.90
CA PRO A 119 -14.89 0.51 14.32
C PRO A 119 -13.88 1.28 15.16
N GLY A 120 -12.84 1.83 14.53
CA GLY A 120 -11.79 2.58 15.24
C GLY A 120 -10.78 1.73 16.01
N GLY A 121 -10.90 0.39 15.97
CA GLY A 121 -9.92 -0.53 16.54
C GLY A 121 -8.59 -0.55 15.79
N VAL A 122 -7.57 -1.21 16.35
CA VAL A 122 -6.21 -1.27 15.76
C VAL A 122 -6.20 -1.85 14.34
N LEU A 123 -7.06 -2.83 14.05
CA LEU A 123 -7.16 -3.43 12.70
C LEU A 123 -7.80 -2.47 11.69
N TYR A 124 -8.77 -1.65 12.11
CA TYR A 124 -9.33 -0.60 11.29
C TYR A 124 -8.29 0.48 10.98
N LEU A 125 -7.48 0.89 11.97
CA LEU A 125 -6.41 1.86 11.75
C LEU A 125 -5.36 1.31 10.79
N LEU A 126 -4.98 0.04 10.96
CA LEU A 126 -4.06 -0.67 10.06
C LEU A 126 -4.60 -0.74 8.63
N SER A 127 -5.87 -1.14 8.46
CA SER A 127 -6.49 -1.23 7.13
C SER A 127 -6.53 0.14 6.44
N LYS A 128 -6.86 1.20 7.20
CA LYS A 128 -6.84 2.57 6.69
C LYS A 128 -5.45 3.03 6.30
N SER A 129 -4.43 2.76 7.11
CA SER A 129 -3.06 3.10 6.75
C SER A 129 -2.55 2.31 5.54
N ALA A 130 -2.90 1.03 5.44
CA ALA A 130 -2.57 0.18 4.29
C ALA A 130 -3.26 0.67 3.02
N ASN A 131 -4.52 1.08 3.10
CA ASN A 131 -5.25 1.66 1.97
C ASN A 131 -4.68 3.01 1.56
N VAL A 132 -4.22 3.86 2.49
CA VAL A 132 -3.50 5.10 2.12
C VAL A 132 -2.21 4.80 1.37
N ILE A 133 -1.47 3.76 1.78
CA ILE A 133 -0.27 3.30 1.07
C ILE A 133 -0.64 2.75 -0.31
N LEU A 134 -1.66 1.88 -0.39
CA LEU A 134 -2.14 1.31 -1.64
C LEU A 134 -2.79 2.32 -2.56
N ASP A 135 -3.43 3.38 -2.06
CA ASP A 135 -4.01 4.45 -2.88
C ASP A 135 -2.90 5.33 -3.46
N ASN A 136 -1.86 5.61 -2.69
CA ASN A 136 -0.65 6.24 -3.22
C ASN A 136 0.00 5.37 -4.32
N GLU A 137 0.06 4.06 -4.11
CA GLU A 137 0.55 3.11 -5.12
C GLU A 137 -0.42 2.92 -6.31
N ARG A 138 -1.74 2.97 -6.11
CA ARG A 138 -2.76 2.87 -7.16
C ARG A 138 -2.79 4.12 -8.02
N ILE A 139 -2.55 5.30 -7.44
CA ILE A 139 -2.34 6.53 -8.21
C ILE A 139 -1.10 6.36 -9.11
N LEU A 140 -0.01 5.77 -8.60
CA LEU A 140 1.17 5.41 -9.39
C LEU A 140 0.86 4.37 -10.48
N VAL A 141 0.13 3.30 -10.18
CA VAL A 141 -0.24 2.23 -11.15
C VAL A 141 -1.22 2.74 -12.21
N ARG A 142 -2.23 3.54 -11.83
CA ARG A 142 -3.20 4.18 -12.74
C ARG A 142 -2.56 5.27 -13.60
N SER A 143 -1.39 5.79 -13.21
CA SER A 143 -0.63 6.76 -14.01
C SER A 143 0.06 6.17 -15.25
N GLY A 144 -0.04 4.85 -15.49
CA GLY A 144 0.07 4.28 -16.85
C GLY A 144 1.07 3.16 -17.10
N LEU A 145 1.12 2.11 -16.27
CA LEU A 145 1.84 0.87 -16.63
C LEU A 145 0.97 -0.37 -16.35
N ASN A 146 -0.02 -0.61 -17.20
CA ASN A 146 -0.75 -1.86 -17.20
C ASN A 146 0.02 -2.93 -18.00
N LYS A 147 0.66 -3.88 -17.30
CA LYS A 147 0.97 -5.21 -17.83
C LYS A 147 0.46 -6.25 -16.83
N PRO A 148 -0.50 -7.10 -17.19
CA PRO A 148 -0.99 -8.15 -16.30
C PRO A 148 0.04 -9.28 -16.19
N GLY A 149 0.43 -9.66 -14.97
CA GLY A 149 1.22 -10.88 -14.74
C GLY A 149 2.27 -10.88 -13.61
N ILE A 150 2.41 -9.84 -12.78
CA ILE A 150 3.52 -9.77 -11.79
C ILE A 150 3.14 -10.31 -10.39
N TRP A 151 1.88 -10.58 -10.09
CA TRP A 151 1.48 -10.89 -8.71
C TRP A 151 1.54 -12.36 -8.27
N GLU A 152 2.05 -13.28 -9.10
CA GLU A 152 1.94 -14.70 -8.76
C GLU A 152 3.10 -15.28 -7.93
N LYS A 153 4.23 -14.59 -7.72
CA LYS A 153 5.27 -15.08 -6.81
C LYS A 153 6.11 -13.95 -6.24
N SER A 154 5.88 -13.57 -4.98
CA SER A 154 6.89 -12.89 -4.15
C SER A 154 6.54 -13.02 -2.68
N GLY A 155 6.97 -14.13 -2.08
CA GLY A 155 7.27 -14.15 -0.65
C GLY A 155 8.54 -13.34 -0.35
N ASN A 156 8.63 -12.84 0.87
CA ASN A 156 9.76 -12.14 1.50
C ASN A 156 10.06 -10.71 1.00
N TYR A 157 9.45 -9.71 1.64
CA TYR A 157 10.07 -8.40 1.79
C TYR A 157 10.30 -8.10 3.27
N ARG A 158 11.57 -8.26 3.69
CA ARG A 158 12.09 -7.67 4.92
C ARG A 158 12.17 -6.16 4.68
N VAL A 159 11.59 -5.34 5.56
CA VAL A 159 11.93 -3.91 5.63
C VAL A 159 12.50 -3.65 7.01
N GLN A 160 13.83 -3.59 7.08
CA GLN A 160 14.53 -2.98 8.20
C GLN A 160 14.24 -1.48 8.17
N ASN A 161 13.99 -0.89 9.34
CA ASN A 161 13.98 0.55 9.56
C ASN A 161 15.20 1.22 8.87
N LEU A 162 14.94 2.05 7.87
CA LEU A 162 15.86 3.06 7.37
C LEU A 162 15.04 4.30 7.06
N ASP A 163 14.98 5.22 8.03
CA ASP A 163 14.84 6.63 7.69
C ASP A 163 16.21 7.00 7.10
N PRO A 164 16.35 7.10 5.76
CA PRO A 164 17.66 7.27 5.18
C PRO A 164 18.08 8.68 5.53
N THR A 165 19.19 8.82 6.26
CA THR A 165 19.82 10.14 6.43
C THR A 165 19.95 10.80 5.05
N VAL A 166 19.95 12.14 4.95
CA VAL A 166 20.06 12.87 3.67
C VAL A 166 21.16 12.29 2.75
N SER A 167 22.23 11.76 3.35
CA SER A 167 23.33 11.06 2.67
C SER A 167 22.94 9.75 1.97
N GLU A 168 21.99 8.99 2.50
CA GLU A 168 21.56 7.69 1.94
C GLU A 168 20.52 7.88 0.85
N VAL A 169 19.55 8.80 1.02
CA VAL A 169 18.66 9.24 -0.07
C VAL A 169 19.48 9.77 -1.25
N GLU A 170 20.47 10.62 -0.97
CA GLU A 170 21.34 11.19 -2.00
C GLU A 170 22.17 10.10 -2.70
N LYS A 171 22.73 9.14 -1.95
CA LYS A 171 23.48 8.02 -2.52
C LYS A 171 22.61 7.18 -3.45
N THR A 172 21.44 6.74 -3.00
CA THR A 172 20.53 5.94 -3.81
C THR A 172 20.08 6.70 -5.06
N PHE A 173 19.76 7.99 -4.91
CA PHE A 173 19.39 8.85 -6.05
C PHE A 173 20.53 8.92 -7.07
N LEU A 174 21.76 9.17 -6.64
CA LEU A 174 22.93 9.27 -7.53
C LEU A 174 23.20 7.95 -8.26
N GLU A 175 23.11 6.81 -7.57
CA GLU A 175 23.28 5.49 -8.17
C GLU A 175 22.23 5.22 -9.27
N LEU A 176 20.95 5.48 -8.96
CA LEU A 176 19.85 5.32 -9.91
C LEU A 176 19.96 6.29 -11.10
N ALA A 177 20.31 7.56 -10.85
CA ALA A 177 20.45 8.58 -11.87
C ALA A 177 21.61 8.25 -12.82
N GLU A 178 22.76 7.83 -12.28
CA GLU A 178 23.90 7.41 -13.08
C GLU A 178 23.58 6.18 -13.94
N GLN A 179 22.95 5.16 -13.34
CA GLN A 179 22.58 3.97 -14.08
C GLN A 179 21.53 4.27 -15.16
N TRP A 180 20.54 5.09 -14.85
CA TRP A 180 19.55 5.55 -15.82
C TRP A 180 20.21 6.29 -16.99
N ARG A 181 21.15 7.21 -16.74
CA ARG A 181 21.87 7.94 -17.80
C ARG A 181 22.69 7.00 -18.69
N ARG A 182 23.25 5.91 -18.13
CA ARG A 182 23.96 4.89 -18.92
C ARG A 182 23.00 4.09 -19.80
N GLU A 183 21.89 3.61 -19.24
CA GLU A 183 20.95 2.71 -19.93
C GLU A 183 20.05 3.41 -20.95
N THR A 184 19.79 4.70 -20.75
CA THR A 184 18.98 5.52 -21.67
C THR A 184 19.80 6.34 -22.66
N ARG A 185 21.13 6.18 -22.66
CA ARG A 185 22.02 6.85 -23.62
C ARG A 185 21.59 6.51 -25.05
N GLY A 186 21.25 7.55 -25.83
CA GLY A 186 20.77 7.41 -27.21
C GLY A 186 19.25 7.25 -27.37
N ILE A 187 18.48 7.27 -26.28
CA ILE A 187 17.02 7.36 -26.35
C ILE A 187 16.61 8.82 -26.55
N SER A 188 16.16 9.16 -27.76
CA SER A 188 15.74 10.53 -28.10
C SER A 188 14.34 10.89 -27.60
N SER A 189 13.53 9.90 -27.24
CA SER A 189 12.17 10.11 -26.73
C SER A 189 12.20 10.32 -25.22
N THR A 190 11.86 11.53 -24.80
CA THR A 190 11.71 11.90 -23.38
C THR A 190 10.68 11.01 -22.68
N ASN A 191 9.57 10.68 -23.34
CA ASN A 191 8.57 9.75 -22.83
C ASN A 191 9.17 8.36 -22.59
N LYS A 192 9.90 7.81 -23.57
CA LYS A 192 10.52 6.48 -23.43
C LYS A 192 11.59 6.46 -22.34
N ALA A 193 12.38 7.53 -22.24
CA ALA A 193 13.41 7.66 -21.21
C ALA A 193 12.79 7.79 -19.80
N SER A 194 11.66 8.50 -19.68
CA SER A 194 10.94 8.68 -18.41
C SER A 194 10.23 7.41 -17.95
N MET A 195 9.79 6.54 -18.87
CA MET A 195 9.22 5.22 -18.56
C MET A 195 10.25 4.17 -18.12
N HIS A 196 11.54 4.50 -18.13
CA HIS A 196 12.59 3.57 -17.73
C HIS A 196 12.44 3.17 -16.24
N PRO A 197 12.59 1.89 -15.86
CA PRO A 197 12.39 1.45 -14.47
C PRO A 197 13.17 2.26 -13.44
N LEU A 198 14.43 2.58 -13.72
CA LEU A 198 15.27 3.41 -12.83
C LEU A 198 14.75 4.84 -12.65
N TYR A 199 14.14 5.43 -13.70
CA TYR A 199 13.49 6.75 -13.59
C TYR A 199 12.24 6.67 -12.72
N GLN A 200 11.46 5.59 -12.87
CA GLN A 200 10.29 5.33 -12.03
C GLN A 200 10.67 5.09 -10.56
N GLN A 201 11.80 4.42 -10.30
CA GLN A 201 12.33 4.28 -8.94
C GLN A 201 12.69 5.64 -8.33
N ILE A 202 13.31 6.55 -9.10
CA ILE A 202 13.58 7.93 -8.65
C ILE A 202 12.28 8.67 -8.31
N ILE A 203 11.21 8.49 -9.09
CA ILE A 203 9.88 9.04 -8.75
C ILE A 203 9.35 8.42 -7.43
N GLY A 204 9.50 7.11 -7.27
CA GLY A 204 9.09 6.37 -6.07
C GLY A 204 9.81 6.79 -4.79
N MET A 205 11.00 7.41 -4.90
CA MET A 205 11.70 8.00 -3.74
C MET A 205 10.98 9.23 -3.17
N GLY A 206 9.98 9.78 -3.88
CA GLY A 206 9.06 10.78 -3.34
C GLY A 206 9.69 12.15 -3.07
N LYS A 207 9.08 12.93 -2.16
CA LYS A 207 9.45 14.35 -1.93
C LYS A 207 10.90 14.55 -1.48
N ALA A 208 11.50 13.55 -0.85
CA ALA A 208 12.87 13.62 -0.33
C ALA A 208 13.91 13.90 -1.43
N VAL A 209 13.64 13.50 -2.69
CA VAL A 209 14.57 13.72 -3.82
C VAL A 209 14.32 15.03 -4.59
N ILE A 210 13.28 15.80 -4.27
CA ILE A 210 12.99 17.07 -4.97
C ILE A 210 14.19 18.02 -4.97
N PRO A 211 14.90 18.26 -3.83
CA PRO A 211 16.11 19.07 -3.84
C PRO A 211 17.19 18.54 -4.81
N LEU A 212 17.40 17.23 -4.83
CA LEU A 212 18.42 16.61 -5.68
C LEU A 212 18.08 16.74 -7.17
N LEU A 213 16.79 16.58 -7.53
CA LEU A 213 16.30 16.80 -8.89
C LEU A 213 16.44 18.26 -9.32
N LEU A 214 16.18 19.22 -8.42
CA LEU A 214 16.38 20.65 -8.69
C LEU A 214 17.86 20.99 -8.90
N ARG A 215 18.76 20.39 -8.10
CA ARG A 215 20.22 20.49 -8.32
C ARG A 215 20.63 19.95 -9.69
N GLU A 216 20.05 18.84 -10.12
CA GLU A 216 20.32 18.28 -11.44
C GLU A 216 19.74 19.14 -12.59
N LEU A 217 18.62 19.83 -12.37
CA LEU A 217 18.09 20.80 -13.35
C LEU A 217 19.00 22.02 -13.48
N GLU A 218 19.56 22.52 -12.37
CA GLU A 218 20.54 23.62 -12.38
C GLU A 218 21.77 23.26 -13.21
N ARG A 219 22.14 21.98 -13.26
CA ARG A 219 23.19 21.42 -14.13
C ARG A 219 22.77 21.25 -15.59
N ASN A 220 21.67 21.87 -16.02
CA ASN A 220 21.13 21.87 -17.39
C ASN A 220 20.65 20.52 -17.95
N SER A 221 20.22 19.59 -17.09
CA SER A 221 19.85 18.25 -17.57
C SER A 221 18.49 18.16 -18.26
N GLY A 222 17.49 19.01 -17.96
CA GLY A 222 16.14 19.02 -18.57
C GLY A 222 15.34 17.70 -18.52
N GLN A 223 15.97 16.63 -18.04
CA GLN A 223 15.51 15.24 -18.05
C GLN A 223 14.60 14.97 -16.85
N TRP A 224 14.65 15.82 -15.82
CA TRP A 224 13.97 15.60 -14.53
C TRP A 224 12.66 16.36 -14.37
N PHE A 225 12.23 17.18 -15.35
CA PHE A 225 10.97 17.92 -15.24
C PHE A 225 9.76 17.02 -14.95
N TRP A 226 9.74 15.85 -15.60
CA TRP A 226 8.64 14.91 -15.44
C TRP A 226 8.66 14.25 -14.06
N ALA A 227 9.84 13.91 -13.54
CA ALA A 227 10.00 13.43 -12.17
C ALA A 227 9.53 14.47 -11.13
N ILE A 228 9.98 15.73 -11.23
CA ILE A 228 9.59 16.76 -10.27
C ILE A 228 8.08 16.98 -10.32
N LYS A 229 7.48 17.06 -11.53
CA LYS A 229 6.03 17.18 -11.72
C LYS A 229 5.25 16.01 -11.12
N ALA A 230 5.71 14.78 -11.35
CA ALA A 230 5.05 13.58 -10.82
C ALA A 230 5.10 13.51 -9.29
N ILE A 231 6.20 13.95 -8.68
CA ILE A 231 6.35 13.94 -7.22
C ILE A 231 5.61 15.12 -6.57
N SER A 232 5.71 16.32 -7.16
CA SER A 232 5.13 17.54 -6.58
C SER A 232 3.64 17.70 -6.89
N GLN A 233 3.15 17.03 -7.94
CA GLN A 233 1.81 17.22 -8.51
C GLN A 233 1.53 18.67 -8.97
N GLU A 234 2.60 19.45 -9.21
CA GLU A 234 2.53 20.83 -9.67
C GLU A 234 3.25 21.00 -11.01
N ASP A 235 2.89 22.03 -11.79
CA ASP A 235 3.56 22.37 -13.05
C ASP A 235 3.68 23.90 -13.15
N PRO A 236 4.81 24.49 -12.73
CA PRO A 236 5.00 25.95 -12.75
C PRO A 236 5.28 26.50 -14.16
N VAL A 237 5.46 25.63 -15.16
CA VAL A 237 5.84 26.05 -16.51
C VAL A 237 4.59 26.47 -17.30
N PRO A 238 4.49 27.76 -17.71
CA PRO A 238 3.37 28.21 -18.50
C PRO A 238 3.38 27.59 -19.92
N PRO A 239 2.21 27.37 -20.56
CA PRO A 239 2.12 26.69 -21.85
C PRO A 239 3.01 27.26 -22.95
N GLU A 240 3.20 28.57 -22.98
CA GLU A 240 3.98 29.32 -23.99
C GLU A 240 5.49 29.05 -23.87
N LYS A 241 5.93 28.54 -22.72
CA LYS A 241 7.34 28.26 -22.41
C LYS A 241 7.68 26.77 -22.51
N ARG A 242 6.69 25.91 -22.80
CA ARG A 242 6.91 24.48 -23.01
C ARG A 242 7.77 24.25 -24.24
N GLY A 243 8.75 23.36 -24.13
CA GLY A 243 9.75 23.10 -25.18
C GLY A 243 10.94 24.07 -25.16
N GLN A 244 10.89 25.16 -24.40
CA GLN A 244 12.03 26.05 -24.19
C GLN A 244 12.79 25.60 -22.93
N THR A 245 13.66 24.59 -23.05
CA THR A 245 14.30 23.91 -21.91
C THR A 245 14.89 24.87 -20.87
N GLN A 246 15.59 25.92 -21.30
CA GLN A 246 16.21 26.89 -20.40
C GLN A 246 15.17 27.69 -19.59
N GLU A 247 14.08 28.13 -20.23
CA GLU A 247 12.99 28.80 -19.54
C GLU A 247 12.28 27.84 -18.58
N MET A 248 12.06 26.59 -18.99
CA MET A 248 11.46 25.56 -18.14
C MET A 248 12.31 25.29 -16.89
N ILE A 249 13.64 25.21 -17.01
CA ILE A 249 14.55 25.11 -15.87
C ILE A 249 14.33 26.29 -14.93
N ARG A 250 14.28 27.52 -15.45
CA ARG A 250 14.09 28.72 -14.62
C ARG A 250 12.80 28.64 -13.81
N TYR A 251 11.67 28.32 -14.43
CA TYR A 251 10.38 28.19 -13.73
C TYR A 251 10.41 27.12 -12.62
N TRP A 252 11.05 25.98 -12.88
CA TRP A 252 11.18 24.92 -11.87
C TRP A 252 12.09 25.31 -10.70
N LEU A 253 13.21 26.00 -10.96
CA LEU A 253 14.10 26.48 -9.91
C LEU A 253 13.45 27.61 -9.09
N GLU A 254 12.72 28.53 -9.73
CA GLU A 254 11.95 29.57 -9.03
C GLU A 254 10.87 28.96 -8.13
N TRP A 255 10.11 28.00 -8.65
CA TRP A 255 9.14 27.24 -7.88
C TRP A 255 9.79 26.53 -6.69
N GLY A 256 10.94 25.90 -6.88
CA GLY A 256 11.69 25.25 -5.82
C GLY A 256 12.03 26.20 -4.67
N LYS A 257 12.48 27.42 -5.01
CA LYS A 257 12.79 28.48 -4.03
C LYS A 257 11.53 28.94 -3.29
N GLN A 258 10.42 29.14 -4.00
CA GLN A 258 9.14 29.57 -3.42
C GLN A 258 8.58 28.53 -2.44
N LYS A 259 8.78 27.24 -2.71
CA LYS A 259 8.38 26.14 -1.82
C LYS A 259 9.34 25.93 -0.63
N GLY A 260 10.42 26.69 -0.56
CA GLY A 260 11.40 26.61 0.53
C GLY A 260 12.38 25.46 0.42
N TYR A 261 12.48 24.79 -0.74
CA TYR A 261 13.51 23.78 -0.95
C TYR A 261 14.89 24.42 -0.95
N ARG A 262 15.87 23.69 -0.40
CA ARG A 262 17.30 24.02 -0.44
C ARG A 262 18.03 22.87 -1.09
N TRP A 263 18.81 23.14 -2.13
CA TRP A 263 19.53 22.14 -2.90
C TRP A 263 20.95 22.62 -3.23
#